data_AF-A0A2W6CF70-F1
#
_entry.id   AF-A0A2W6CF70-F1
#
_cell.length_a   1.000
_cell.length_b   1.000
_cell.length_c   1.000
_cell.angle_alpha   90.00
_cell.angle_beta   90.00
_cell.angle_gamma   90.00
#
_symmetry.space_group_name_H-M   'P 1'
#
loop_
_entity.id
_entity.type
_entity.pdbx_description
1 polymer ?
#
loop_
_entity_poly.entity_id
_entity_poly.type
_entity_poly.pdbx_seq_one_letter_code
_entity_poly.pdbx_strand_id
1 'polypeptide(L)'
;MRPRSRPRTRRPAHPQPRPATPGRSLSCPQRSAAIVRPPGSDDVITLLNPQVIESSEDSDEQYEGCLSFFDVRCLVPRPMVIHVEHQDVTGDHRITIFECGIARLVAHEVDHLHGILCRDHLREGVQPVPVEQYRGTGTSWHYPVTIINPS
;
A
#
# COMPACT_ATOMS: atom_id res chain seq x y z
N MET A 1 5.91 -54.28 71.14
CA MET A 1 5.92 -54.21 69.66
C MET A 1 5.66 -52.77 69.23
N ARG A 2 6.61 -52.12 68.54
CA ARG A 2 6.49 -50.72 68.07
C ARG A 2 5.78 -50.66 66.71
N PRO A 3 4.91 -49.68 66.43
CA PRO A 3 4.26 -49.55 65.12
C PRO A 3 5.25 -48.99 64.09
N ARG A 4 5.29 -49.59 62.89
CA ARG A 4 6.11 -49.15 61.77
C ARG A 4 5.54 -47.85 61.19
N SER A 5 6.36 -46.80 61.13
CA SER A 5 6.06 -45.53 60.46
C SER A 5 6.03 -45.72 58.94
N ARG A 6 4.96 -45.22 58.30
CA ARG A 6 4.85 -45.19 56.83
C ARG A 6 5.78 -44.12 56.23
N PRO A 7 6.37 -44.33 55.05
CA PRO A 7 7.23 -43.34 54.41
C PRO A 7 6.39 -42.20 53.82
N ARG A 8 6.78 -40.95 54.10
CA ARG A 8 6.23 -39.75 53.47
C ARG A 8 6.65 -39.73 52.00
N THR A 9 5.70 -39.81 51.08
CA THR A 9 5.93 -39.56 49.65
C THR A 9 6.28 -38.10 49.44
N ARG A 10 7.47 -37.81 48.89
CA ARG A 10 7.86 -36.46 48.46
C ARG A 10 6.94 -36.02 47.32
N ARG A 11 6.26 -34.87 47.48
CA ARG A 11 5.57 -34.18 46.38
C ARG A 11 6.57 -33.86 45.27
N PRO A 12 6.20 -34.00 43.98
CA PRO A 12 7.05 -33.55 42.88
C PRO A 12 7.20 -32.03 42.96
N ALA A 13 8.42 -31.54 42.74
CA ALA A 13 8.71 -30.12 42.70
C ALA A 13 7.97 -29.48 41.51
N HIS A 14 7.26 -28.38 41.77
CA HIS A 14 6.70 -27.55 40.70
C HIS A 14 7.85 -27.00 39.84
N PRO A 15 7.78 -27.10 38.50
CA PRO A 15 8.76 -26.45 37.64
C PRO A 15 8.66 -24.93 37.85
N GLN A 16 9.79 -24.31 38.21
CA GLN A 16 9.89 -22.86 38.30
C GLN A 16 9.69 -22.25 36.90
N PRO A 17 8.95 -21.14 36.77
CA PRO A 17 8.75 -20.49 35.48
C PRO A 17 10.11 -20.04 34.94
N ARG A 18 10.42 -20.43 33.70
CA ARG A 18 11.59 -19.95 32.98
C ARG A 18 11.39 -18.46 32.66
N PRO A 19 12.45 -17.63 32.68
CA PRO A 19 12.33 -16.24 32.24
C PRO A 19 11.83 -16.22 30.79
N ALA A 20 10.74 -15.50 30.55
CA ALA A 20 10.22 -15.29 29.21
C ALA A 20 11.25 -14.50 28.41
N THR A 21 11.73 -15.08 27.31
CA THR A 21 12.41 -14.32 26.26
C THR A 21 11.45 -13.21 25.82
N PRO A 22 11.88 -11.93 25.69
CA PRO A 22 11.00 -10.89 25.19
C PRO A 22 10.57 -11.25 23.77
N GLY A 23 9.36 -11.77 23.65
CA GLY A 23 8.72 -11.97 22.37
C GLY A 23 8.52 -10.60 21.75
N ARG A 24 9.13 -10.35 20.59
CA ARG A 24 8.76 -9.21 19.76
C ARG A 24 7.34 -9.46 19.25
N SER A 25 6.36 -8.96 19.99
CA SER A 25 4.99 -8.86 19.50
C SER A 25 4.96 -7.72 18.49
N LEU A 26 4.91 -8.05 17.20
CA LEU A 26 4.60 -7.09 16.15
C LEU A 26 3.09 -6.99 16.05
N SER A 27 2.52 -5.94 16.65
CA SER A 27 1.16 -5.51 16.32
C SER A 27 1.26 -4.65 15.07
N CYS A 28 0.65 -5.11 13.97
CA CYS A 28 0.49 -4.34 12.74
C CYS A 28 -0.99 -3.92 12.68
N PRO A 29 -1.36 -2.75 13.24
CA PRO A 29 -2.76 -2.36 13.39
C PRO A 29 -3.46 -2.06 12.06
N GLN A 30 -2.72 -1.92 10.96
CA GLN A 30 -3.24 -1.83 9.60
C GLN A 30 -2.63 -2.95 8.79
N ARG A 31 -3.45 -3.70 8.05
CA ARG A 31 -3.01 -4.75 7.11
C ARG A 31 -3.56 -4.40 5.75
N SER A 32 -2.87 -3.52 5.05
CA SER A 32 -3.22 -3.13 3.68
C SER A 32 -2.02 -3.32 2.76
N ALA A 33 -2.28 -3.56 1.48
CA ALA A 33 -1.25 -3.70 0.47
C ALA A 33 -1.73 -3.08 -0.84
N ALA A 34 -0.89 -2.24 -1.45
CA ALA A 34 -1.06 -1.77 -2.82
C ALA A 34 -0.10 -2.54 -3.72
N ILE A 35 -0.62 -3.07 -4.83
CA ILE A 35 0.16 -3.83 -5.82
C ILE A 35 -0.03 -3.18 -7.17
N VAL A 36 1.04 -2.64 -7.74
CA VAL A 36 1.02 -1.95 -9.03
C VAL A 36 1.94 -2.68 -10.00
N ARG A 37 1.42 -2.99 -11.19
CA ARG A 37 2.22 -3.45 -12.33
C ARG A 37 2.21 -2.38 -13.42
N PRO A 38 3.30 -1.62 -13.59
CA PRO A 38 3.40 -0.63 -14.65
C PRO A 38 3.28 -1.26 -16.05
N PRO A 39 2.65 -0.57 -17.02
CA PRO A 39 2.61 -1.06 -18.39
C PRO A 39 4.01 -1.08 -19.00
N GLY A 40 4.36 -2.17 -19.69
CA GLY A 40 5.66 -2.31 -20.38
C GLY A 40 6.84 -2.70 -19.47
N SER A 41 6.59 -2.98 -18.18
CA SER A 41 7.57 -3.60 -17.28
C SER A 41 7.00 -4.88 -16.66
N ASP A 42 7.87 -5.85 -16.39
CA ASP A 42 7.55 -7.04 -15.61
C ASP A 42 7.69 -6.81 -14.09
N ASP A 43 8.24 -5.67 -13.69
CA ASP A 43 8.42 -5.30 -12.29
C ASP A 43 7.08 -5.04 -11.61
N VAL A 44 6.96 -5.54 -10.38
CA VAL A 44 5.77 -5.34 -9.54
C VAL A 44 6.16 -4.50 -8.33
N ILE A 45 5.50 -3.35 -8.20
CA ILE A 45 5.62 -2.49 -7.03
C ILE A 45 4.67 -3.03 -5.97
N THR A 46 5.20 -3.43 -4.81
CA THR A 46 4.43 -3.91 -3.66
C THR A 46 4.69 -3.00 -2.47
N LEU A 47 3.63 -2.35 -1.98
CA LEU A 47 3.71 -1.43 -0.85
C LEU A 47 2.81 -1.94 0.26
N LEU A 48 3.38 -2.21 1.43
CA LEU A 48 2.62 -2.63 2.60
C LEU A 48 2.32 -1.42 3.48
N ASN A 49 1.06 -1.31 3.92
CA ASN A 49 0.57 -0.18 4.71
C ASN A 49 0.98 1.20 4.16
N PRO A 50 0.81 1.45 2.84
CA PRO A 50 1.29 2.67 2.23
C PRO A 50 0.47 3.89 2.64
N GLN A 51 1.16 5.02 2.82
CA GLN A 51 0.56 6.32 3.02
C GLN A 51 1.32 7.37 2.20
N VAL A 52 0.59 8.20 1.44
CA VAL A 52 1.18 9.39 0.81
C VAL A 52 1.47 10.41 1.91
N ILE A 53 2.73 10.80 2.07
CA ILE A 53 3.17 11.75 3.09
C ILE A 53 3.49 13.13 2.52
N GLU A 54 3.85 13.21 1.24
CA GLU A 54 4.12 14.45 0.52
C GLU A 54 3.71 14.30 -0.96
N SER A 55 3.39 15.42 -1.60
CA SER A 55 3.04 15.48 -3.02
C SER A 55 3.51 16.80 -3.64
N SER A 56 3.88 16.78 -4.91
CA SER A 56 4.25 18.00 -5.64
C SER A 56 3.07 18.95 -5.82
N GLU A 57 3.36 20.25 -5.97
CA GLU A 57 2.37 21.24 -6.41
C GLU A 57 2.01 21.08 -7.90
N ASP A 58 3.00 20.68 -8.72
CA ASP A 58 2.78 20.36 -10.12
C ASP A 58 1.84 19.15 -10.25
N SER A 59 0.85 19.26 -11.12
CA SER A 59 -0.15 18.22 -11.39
C SER A 59 -0.44 18.09 -12.88
N ASP A 60 -0.82 16.88 -13.29
CA ASP A 60 -1.42 16.62 -14.59
C ASP A 60 -2.86 16.15 -14.44
N GLU A 61 -3.56 16.09 -15.56
CA GLU A 61 -4.91 15.57 -15.62
C GLU A 61 -5.01 14.55 -16.74
N GLN A 62 -5.39 13.32 -16.39
CA GLN A 62 -5.44 12.17 -17.31
C GLN A 62 -6.64 11.31 -17.01
N TYR A 63 -7.05 10.52 -18.01
CA TYR A 63 -8.13 9.56 -17.85
C TYR A 63 -7.66 8.31 -17.11
N GLU A 64 -8.33 8.01 -16.00
CA GLU A 64 -8.18 6.79 -15.23
C GLU A 64 -9.35 5.84 -15.51
N GLY A 65 -9.04 4.55 -15.62
CA GLY A 65 -10.01 3.47 -15.47
C GLY A 65 -9.83 2.82 -14.10
N CYS A 66 -10.88 2.21 -13.57
CA CYS A 66 -10.83 1.47 -12.33
C CYS A 66 -11.55 0.14 -12.52
N LEU A 67 -10.99 -0.95 -11.99
CA LEU A 67 -11.62 -2.27 -12.05
C LEU A 67 -12.88 -2.37 -11.18
N SER A 68 -13.12 -1.40 -10.29
CA SER A 68 -14.36 -1.34 -9.50
C SER A 68 -15.55 -0.83 -10.32
N PHE A 69 -15.32 -0.12 -11.43
CA PHE A 69 -16.34 0.44 -12.33
C PHE A 69 -15.78 0.54 -13.74
N PHE A 70 -15.95 -0.56 -14.48
CA PHE A 70 -15.34 -0.78 -15.78
C PHE A 70 -15.93 0.10 -16.90
N ASP A 71 -17.15 0.58 -16.74
CA ASP A 71 -18.00 1.22 -17.75
C ASP A 71 -17.69 2.70 -18.00
N VAL A 72 -16.84 3.31 -17.16
CA VAL A 72 -16.50 4.73 -17.28
C VAL A 72 -14.99 5.00 -17.21
N ARG A 73 -14.60 6.19 -17.68
CA ARG A 73 -13.27 6.79 -17.50
C ARG A 73 -13.43 8.12 -16.79
N CYS A 74 -12.60 8.35 -15.78
CA CYS A 74 -12.62 9.57 -14.99
C CYS A 74 -11.42 10.42 -15.38
N LEU A 75 -11.65 11.70 -15.70
CA LEU A 75 -10.57 12.66 -15.96
C LEU A 75 -10.10 13.22 -14.62
N VAL A 76 -8.98 12.69 -14.12
CA VAL A 76 -8.55 12.88 -12.73
C VAL A 76 -7.32 13.77 -12.66
N PRO A 77 -7.32 14.87 -11.89
CA PRO A 77 -6.11 15.61 -11.57
C PRO A 77 -5.27 14.82 -10.55
N ARG A 78 -3.96 14.70 -10.79
CA ARG A 78 -3.02 14.04 -9.87
C ARG A 78 -1.73 14.84 -9.74
N PRO A 79 -1.09 14.86 -8.56
CA PRO A 79 0.28 15.35 -8.43
C PRO A 79 1.23 14.56 -9.33
N MET A 80 2.20 15.26 -9.91
CA MET A 80 3.24 14.66 -10.74
C MET A 80 4.23 13.83 -9.94
N VAL A 81 4.43 14.14 -8.65
CA VAL A 81 5.32 13.40 -7.75
C VAL A 81 4.61 13.16 -6.43
N ILE A 82 4.77 11.96 -5.87
CA ILE A 82 4.32 11.60 -4.52
C ILE A 82 5.43 10.91 -3.74
N HIS A 83 5.52 11.19 -2.45
CA HIS A 83 6.36 10.46 -1.51
C HIS A 83 5.47 9.53 -0.70
N VAL A 84 5.77 8.25 -0.73
CA VAL A 84 4.96 7.22 -0.06
C VAL A 84 5.79 6.58 1.03
N GLU A 85 5.35 6.75 2.27
CA GLU A 85 5.82 5.93 3.38
C GLU A 85 5.13 4.56 3.30
N HIS A 86 5.90 3.48 3.39
CA HIS A 86 5.38 2.12 3.38
C HIS A 86 6.35 1.16 4.08
N GLN A 87 5.92 -0.09 4.24
CA GLN A 87 6.78 -1.20 4.60
C GLN A 87 7.10 -2.04 3.37
N ASP A 88 8.30 -2.63 3.36
CA ASP A 88 8.65 -3.68 2.40
C ASP A 88 8.21 -5.07 2.90
N VAL A 89 8.53 -6.12 2.13
CA VAL A 89 8.18 -7.50 2.47
C VAL A 89 8.91 -8.04 3.72
N THR A 90 10.00 -7.39 4.16
CA THR A 90 10.68 -7.74 5.42
C THR A 90 10.06 -7.00 6.62
N GLY A 91 9.19 -6.02 6.36
CA GLY A 91 8.52 -5.19 7.36
C GLY A 91 9.29 -3.92 7.70
N ASP A 92 10.37 -3.62 6.97
CA ASP A 92 11.18 -2.43 7.21
C ASP A 92 10.50 -1.20 6.59
N HIS A 93 10.51 -0.09 7.34
CA HIS A 93 9.94 1.17 6.89
C HIS A 93 10.80 1.81 5.81
N ARG A 94 10.14 2.29 4.75
CA ARG A 94 10.76 2.99 3.62
C ARG A 94 9.92 4.17 3.20
N ILE A 95 10.59 5.17 2.62
CA ILE A 95 9.94 6.23 1.86
C ILE A 95 10.41 6.06 0.42
N THR A 96 9.47 5.91 -0.51
CA THR A 96 9.75 5.79 -1.94
C THR A 96 9.10 6.95 -2.67
N ILE A 97 9.87 7.58 -3.56
CA ILE A 97 9.42 8.67 -4.42
C ILE A 97 8.94 8.06 -5.73
N PHE A 98 7.70 8.37 -6.12
CA PHE A 98 7.14 7.98 -7.41
C PHE A 98 6.83 9.21 -8.24
N GLU A 99 7.01 9.09 -9.55
CA GLU A 99 6.88 10.20 -10.48
C GLU A 99 5.96 9.85 -11.66
N CYS A 100 5.36 10.88 -12.25
CA CYS A 100 4.59 10.82 -13.48
C CYS A 100 3.52 9.72 -13.47
N GLY A 101 3.46 8.90 -14.54
CA GLY A 101 2.47 7.83 -14.64
C GLY A 101 2.56 6.80 -13.52
N ILE A 102 3.76 6.56 -12.96
CA ILE A 102 3.91 5.64 -11.83
C ILE A 102 3.32 6.26 -10.56
N ALA A 103 3.56 7.54 -10.31
CA ALA A 103 2.93 8.27 -9.19
C ALA A 103 1.41 8.14 -9.25
N ARG A 104 0.82 8.35 -10.43
CA ARG A 104 -0.62 8.24 -10.65
C ARG A 104 -1.16 6.83 -10.39
N LEU A 105 -0.50 5.78 -10.90
CA LEU A 105 -0.90 4.40 -10.64
C LEU A 105 -0.81 4.05 -9.14
N VAL A 106 0.27 4.46 -8.47
CA VAL A 106 0.43 4.23 -7.03
C VAL A 106 -0.61 5.00 -6.22
N ALA A 107 -0.85 6.27 -6.53
CA ALA A 107 -1.87 7.08 -5.87
C ALA A 107 -3.27 6.45 -6.01
N HIS A 108 -3.61 5.92 -7.19
CA HIS A 108 -4.88 5.24 -7.43
C HIS A 108 -5.08 4.03 -6.49
N GLU A 109 -4.07 3.16 -6.37
CA GLU A 109 -4.18 2.00 -5.48
C GLU A 109 -4.16 2.40 -4.00
N VAL A 110 -3.43 3.44 -3.62
CA VAL A 110 -3.43 3.96 -2.24
C VAL A 110 -4.79 4.58 -1.88
N ASP A 111 -5.45 5.27 -2.81
CA ASP A 111 -6.81 5.79 -2.62
C ASP A 111 -7.80 4.67 -2.31
N HIS A 112 -7.71 3.54 -3.02
CA HIS A 112 -8.56 2.38 -2.76
C HIS A 112 -8.43 1.84 -1.34
N LEU A 113 -7.23 1.88 -0.76
CA LEU A 113 -7.00 1.48 0.63
C LEU A 113 -7.68 2.42 1.64
N HIS A 114 -7.97 3.66 1.23
CA HIS A 114 -8.67 4.67 2.01
C HIS A 114 -10.16 4.80 1.62
N GLY A 115 -10.66 3.91 0.76
CA GLY A 115 -12.04 3.96 0.27
C GLY A 115 -12.34 5.13 -0.67
N ILE A 116 -11.30 5.74 -1.24
CA ILE A 116 -11.41 6.83 -2.21
C ILE A 116 -11.40 6.22 -3.61
N LEU A 117 -12.29 6.71 -4.46
CA LEU A 117 -12.45 6.30 -5.84
C LEU A 117 -12.03 7.43 -6.77
N CYS A 118 -11.64 7.10 -8.00
CA CYS A 118 -11.21 8.14 -8.95
C CYS A 118 -12.34 9.15 -9.31
N ARG A 119 -13.61 8.80 -9.09
CA ARG A 119 -14.76 9.71 -9.22
C ARG A 119 -14.78 10.82 -8.16
N ASP A 120 -14.21 10.55 -6.98
CA ASP A 120 -14.17 11.50 -5.88
C ASP A 120 -13.17 12.64 -6.15
N HIS A 121 -12.24 12.43 -7.09
CA HIS A 121 -11.27 13.43 -7.53
C HIS A 121 -11.71 14.24 -8.75
N LEU A 122 -12.90 13.98 -9.30
CA LEU A 122 -13.39 14.75 -10.44
C LEU A 122 -13.59 16.21 -10.03
N ARG A 123 -13.19 17.13 -10.92
CA ARG A 123 -13.51 18.56 -10.74
C ARG A 123 -15.02 18.77 -10.73
N GLU A 124 -15.46 19.81 -10.06
CA GLU A 124 -16.87 20.19 -10.01
C GLU A 124 -17.48 20.30 -11.42
N GLY A 125 -18.63 19.66 -11.62
CA GLY A 125 -19.33 19.64 -12.90
C GLY A 125 -18.76 18.67 -13.94
N VAL A 126 -17.60 18.05 -13.72
CA VAL A 126 -17.07 17.01 -14.60
C VAL A 126 -17.73 15.68 -14.29
N GLN A 127 -18.17 14.98 -15.33
CA GLN A 127 -18.78 13.65 -15.21
C GLN A 127 -17.84 12.58 -15.80
N PRO A 128 -17.86 11.35 -15.28
CA PRO A 128 -17.17 10.24 -15.92
C PRO A 128 -17.67 10.03 -17.34
N VAL A 129 -16.75 9.74 -18.25
CA VAL A 129 -17.06 9.48 -19.66
C VAL A 129 -17.32 7.98 -19.83
N PRO A 130 -18.48 7.55 -20.38
CA PRO A 130 -18.72 6.15 -20.70
C PRO A 130 -17.63 5.60 -21.64
N VAL A 131 -17.22 4.35 -21.43
CA VAL A 131 -16.15 3.73 -22.23
C VAL A 131 -16.48 3.72 -23.73
N GLU A 132 -17.75 3.56 -24.11
CA GLU A 132 -18.19 3.59 -25.51
C GLU A 132 -17.95 4.95 -26.18
N GLN A 133 -17.89 6.02 -25.38
CA GLN A 133 -17.66 7.38 -25.83
C GLN A 133 -16.18 7.78 -25.69
N TYR A 134 -15.40 7.03 -24.91
CA TYR A 134 -13.98 7.27 -24.70
C TYR A 134 -13.17 6.83 -25.92
N ARG A 135 -12.56 7.81 -26.61
CA ARG A 135 -11.77 7.58 -27.83
C ARG A 135 -10.25 7.46 -27.60
N GLY A 136 -9.79 7.49 -26.35
CA GLY A 136 -8.37 7.45 -25.99
C GLY A 136 -7.79 6.05 -25.79
N THR A 137 -8.37 5.02 -26.41
CA THR A 137 -7.86 3.63 -26.29
C THR A 137 -6.52 3.49 -27.01
N GLY A 138 -5.50 2.96 -26.32
CA GLY A 138 -4.20 2.61 -26.92
C GLY A 138 -3.15 3.73 -26.91
N THR A 139 -3.42 4.88 -26.28
CA THR A 139 -2.43 5.95 -26.11
C THR A 139 -1.78 5.85 -24.73
N SER A 140 -0.47 5.64 -24.68
CA SER A 140 0.30 5.77 -23.43
C SER A 140 0.39 7.23 -23.00
N TRP A 141 0.38 7.48 -21.70
CA TRP A 141 0.66 8.82 -21.17
C TRP A 141 2.09 9.21 -21.54
N HIS A 142 2.25 10.34 -22.21
CA HIS A 142 3.55 10.87 -22.57
C HIS A 142 3.94 11.93 -21.56
N TYR A 143 4.97 11.62 -20.79
CA TYR A 143 5.59 12.56 -19.88
C TYR A 143 6.91 13.03 -20.50
N PRO A 144 7.22 14.34 -20.46
CA PRO A 144 8.56 14.78 -20.80
C PRO A 144 9.54 14.10 -19.83
N VAL A 145 10.54 13.39 -20.37
CA VAL A 145 11.60 12.80 -19.57
C VAL A 145 12.43 13.95 -19.01
N THR A 146 12.16 14.36 -17.77
CA THR A 146 13.09 15.19 -17.03
C THR A 146 14.22 14.27 -16.60
N ILE A 147 15.41 14.44 -17.19
CA ILE A 147 16.61 13.69 -16.81
C ILE A 147 16.92 14.02 -15.35
N ILE A 148 16.71 13.07 -14.43
CA ILE A 148 17.17 13.19 -13.06
C ILE A 148 18.46 12.37 -12.96
N ASN A 149 19.59 13.07 -12.79
CA ASN A 149 20.86 12.45 -12.43
C ASN A 149 20.69 11.74 -11.08
N PRO A 150 20.98 10.43 -10.97
CA PRO A 150 21.06 9.80 -9.66
C PRO A 150 22.26 10.42 -8.91
N SER A 151 22.01 10.96 -7.72
CA SER A 151 23.07 11.26 -6.75
C SER A 151 23.42 10.00 -5.98
#